data_AF-A0A838DJQ7-F1
#
_entry.id   AF-A0A838DJQ7-F1
#
_cell.length_a   1.000
_cell.length_b   1.000
_cell.length_c   1.000
_cell.angle_alpha   90.00
_cell.angle_beta   90.00
_cell.angle_gamma   90.00
#
_symmetry.space_group_name_H-M   'P 1'
#
loop_
_entity.id
_entity.type
_entity.pdbx_description
1 polymer ?
#
loop_
_entity_poly.entity_id
_entity_poly.type
_entity_poly.pdbx_seq_one_letter_code
_entity_poly.pdbx_strand_id
1 'polypeptide(L)'
;MATTRRSVSPETLQRRWRERCQQGNFSPAVLGVGTIRVFGRSGDAPVTFPRIESLAALATLEVDERWAIEVAQGIVSAAHNQSRPVMATQPPQAGTAPSPTAVDVFNPQVENILILSLTRGG
;
A
#
# COMPACT_ATOMS: atom_id res chain seq x y z
N MET A 1 36.24 -10.88 -7.25
CA MET A 1 35.72 -10.10 -6.11
C MET A 1 34.21 -10.15 -6.15
N ALA A 2 33.59 -10.99 -5.32
CA ALA A 2 32.13 -11.07 -5.23
C ALA A 2 31.64 -9.96 -4.30
N THR A 3 31.06 -8.90 -4.87
CA THR A 3 30.38 -7.87 -4.08
C THR A 3 29.16 -8.53 -3.45
N THR A 4 29.27 -8.92 -2.18
CA THR A 4 28.14 -9.36 -1.36
C THR A 4 27.11 -8.24 -1.36
N ARG A 5 26.06 -8.35 -2.18
CA ARG A 5 24.89 -7.46 -2.10
C ARG A 5 24.33 -7.64 -0.70
N ARG A 6 24.62 -6.69 0.20
CA ARG A 6 23.98 -6.62 1.51
C ARG A 6 22.48 -6.55 1.25
N SER A 7 21.78 -7.65 1.52
CA SER A 7 20.33 -7.68 1.62
C SER A 7 19.94 -6.67 2.68
N VAL A 8 19.31 -5.57 2.28
CA VAL A 8 18.82 -4.57 3.22
C VAL A 8 17.71 -5.22 4.04
N SER A 9 17.77 -5.14 5.37
CA SER A 9 16.76 -5.76 6.23
C SER A 9 15.39 -5.08 6.04
N PRO A 10 14.27 -5.82 6.18
CA PRO A 10 12.92 -5.24 6.09
C PRO A 10 12.70 -4.06 7.04
N GLU A 11 13.28 -4.10 8.24
CA GLU A 11 13.21 -3.00 9.22
C GLU A 11 13.90 -1.72 8.72
N THR A 12 15.02 -1.88 8.02
CA THR A 12 15.75 -0.74 7.43
C THR A 12 14.93 -0.13 6.29
N LEU A 13 14.31 -0.96 5.45
CA LEU A 13 13.41 -0.50 4.38
C LEU A 13 12.19 0.21 4.94
N GLN A 14 11.57 -0.33 6.00
CA GLN A 14 10.46 0.30 6.69
C GLN A 14 10.82 1.67 7.28
N ARG A 15 12.01 1.78 7.91
CA ARG A 15 12.49 3.06 8.44
C ARG A 15 12.70 4.06 7.31
N ARG A 16 13.40 3.67 6.23
CA ARG A 16 13.65 4.54 5.07
C ARG A 16 12.37 5.01 4.41
N TRP A 17 11.40 4.11 4.22
CA TRP A 17 10.10 4.46 3.66
C TRP A 17 9.36 5.49 4.52
N ARG A 18 9.37 5.31 5.85
CA ARG A 18 8.76 6.27 6.78
C ARG A 18 9.45 7.62 6.78
N GLU A 19 10.79 7.65 6.75
CA GLU A 19 11.57 8.88 6.59
C GLU A 19 11.22 9.58 5.27
N ARG A 20 11.11 8.81 4.17
CA ARG A 20 10.72 9.33 2.86
C ARG A 20 9.31 9.92 2.87
N CYS A 21 8.36 9.26 3.52
CA CYS A 21 7.00 9.76 3.71
C CYS A 21 6.97 11.10 4.46
N GLN A 22 7.85 11.28 5.46
CA GLN A 22 7.96 12.52 6.22
C GLN A 22 8.63 13.65 5.43
N GLN A 23 9.63 13.30 4.62
CA GLN A 23 10.39 14.27 3.82
C GLN A 23 9.68 14.66 2.52
N GLY A 24 8.76 13.83 2.02
CA GLY A 24 8.09 14.05 0.73
C GLY A 24 8.99 13.82 -0.48
N ASN A 25 10.15 13.18 -0.31
CA ASN A 25 11.15 12.98 -1.37
C ASN A 25 10.91 11.65 -2.12
N PHE A 26 9.94 11.62 -3.03
CA PHE A 26 9.58 10.42 -3.78
C PHE A 26 10.21 10.35 -5.16
N SER A 27 10.33 9.14 -5.72
CA SER A 27 10.73 8.96 -7.11
C SER A 27 9.72 9.63 -8.07
N PRO A 28 10.14 10.07 -9.26
CA PRO A 28 9.25 10.76 -10.21
C PRO A 28 8.01 9.96 -10.64
N ALA A 29 8.07 8.62 -10.53
CA ALA A 29 6.95 7.73 -10.84
C ALA A 29 5.87 7.69 -9.75
N VAL A 30 6.14 8.26 -8.57
CA VAL A 30 5.21 8.28 -7.44
C VAL A 30 4.29 9.50 -7.55
N LEU A 31 3.00 9.24 -7.73
CA LEU A 31 1.94 10.24 -7.81
C LEU A 31 1.56 10.80 -6.43
N GLY A 32 1.88 10.08 -5.35
CA GLY A 32 1.56 10.46 -3.98
C GLY A 32 1.65 9.27 -3.04
N VAL A 33 1.04 9.38 -1.87
CA VAL A 33 0.99 8.30 -0.87
C VAL A 33 -0.44 7.82 -0.72
N GLY A 34 -0.61 6.50 -0.73
CA GLY A 34 -1.86 5.83 -0.44
C GLY A 34 -1.81 5.19 0.94
N THR A 35 -2.97 4.85 1.50
CA THR A 35 -3.05 4.16 2.79
C THR A 35 -3.93 2.93 2.74
N ILE A 36 -3.48 1.86 3.41
CA ILE A 36 -4.27 0.68 3.71
C ILE A 36 -4.71 0.75 5.17
N ARG A 37 -6.01 0.63 5.41
CA ARG A 37 -6.60 0.52 6.75
C ARG A 37 -7.26 -0.83 6.92
N VAL A 38 -6.86 -1.55 7.95
CA VAL A 38 -7.39 -2.87 8.28
C VAL A 38 -8.34 -2.73 9.46
N PHE A 39 -9.65 -2.77 9.21
CA PHE A 39 -10.67 -2.65 10.25
C PHE A 39 -10.85 -3.96 11.00
N GLY A 40 -11.16 -3.88 12.30
CA GLY A 40 -11.43 -5.03 13.19
C GLY A 40 -10.20 -5.79 13.68
N ARG A 41 -8.99 -5.28 13.42
CA ARG A 41 -7.80 -5.57 14.24
C ARG A 41 -7.54 -4.36 15.12
N SER A 42 -7.85 -4.47 16.41
CA SER A 42 -7.62 -3.39 17.37
C SER A 42 -6.13 -3.00 17.38
N GLY A 43 -5.83 -1.72 17.16
CA GLY A 43 -4.48 -1.16 17.26
C GLY A 43 -3.61 -1.19 16.01
N ASP A 44 -4.11 -1.66 14.85
CA ASP A 44 -3.29 -1.66 13.62
C ASP A 44 -3.20 -0.24 13.03
N ALA A 45 -1.98 0.26 12.86
CA ALA A 45 -1.72 1.56 12.26
C ALA A 45 -1.98 1.50 10.74
N PRO A 46 -2.47 2.59 10.12
CA PRO A 46 -2.60 2.65 8.67
C PRO A 46 -1.24 2.40 8.00
N VAL A 47 -1.20 1.49 7.03
CA VAL A 47 0.02 1.18 6.27
C VAL A 47 0.06 2.08 5.05
N THR A 48 1.09 2.91 4.95
CA THR A 48 1.30 3.79 3.80
C THR A 48 2.03 3.06 2.67
N PHE A 49 1.69 3.36 1.43
CA PHE A 49 2.36 2.86 0.23
C PHE A 49 2.48 3.96 -0.83
N PRO A 50 3.47 3.92 -1.72
CA PRO A 50 3.58 4.89 -2.80
C PRO A 50 2.52 4.60 -3.87
N ARG A 51 1.78 5.64 -4.28
CA ARG A 51 0.85 5.57 -5.40
C ARG A 51 1.61 5.72 -6.69
N ILE A 52 1.44 4.78 -7.60
CA ILE A 52 2.07 4.79 -8.92
C ILE A 52 1.01 4.53 -9.99
N GLU A 53 1.24 5.03 -11.20
CA GLU A 53 0.31 4.82 -12.32
C GLU A 53 0.14 3.34 -12.65
N SER A 54 1.18 2.53 -12.55
CA SER A 54 1.08 1.10 -12.79
C SER A 54 2.25 0.33 -12.19
N LEU A 55 2.07 -0.97 -11.99
CA LEU A 55 3.15 -1.87 -11.53
C LEU A 55 4.32 -1.97 -12.53
N ALA A 56 4.18 -1.47 -13.77
CA ALA A 56 5.30 -1.39 -14.70
C ALA A 56 6.38 -0.40 -14.23
N ALA A 57 6.00 0.60 -13.41
CA ALA A 57 6.93 1.59 -12.87
C ALA A 57 7.79 1.05 -11.71
N LEU A 58 7.59 -0.20 -11.26
CA LEU A 58 8.36 -0.78 -10.14
C LEU A 58 9.88 -0.78 -10.38
N ALA A 59 10.31 -0.90 -11.64
CA ALA A 59 11.73 -0.91 -11.99
C ALA A 59 12.41 0.47 -11.86
N THR A 60 11.62 1.54 -11.83
CA THR A 60 12.10 2.93 -11.72
C THR A 60 12.02 3.48 -10.29
N LEU A 61 11.50 2.68 -9.35
CA LEU A 61 11.36 3.09 -7.96
C LEU A 61 12.62 2.80 -7.15
N GLU A 62 12.78 3.57 -6.08
CA GLU A 62 13.76 3.28 -5.05
C GLU A 62 13.40 1.99 -4.31
N VAL A 63 14.41 1.33 -3.75
CA VAL A 63 14.25 0.00 -3.13
C VAL A 63 13.24 0.00 -1.98
N ASP A 64 13.15 1.09 -1.21
CA ASP A 64 12.21 1.24 -0.12
C ASP A 64 10.77 1.48 -0.60
N GLU A 65 10.59 2.20 -1.71
CA GLU A 65 9.28 2.43 -2.33
C GLU A 65 8.72 1.13 -2.93
N ARG A 66 9.57 0.40 -3.65
CA ARG A 66 9.22 -0.92 -4.18
C ARG A 66 8.85 -1.88 -3.06
N TRP A 67 9.64 -1.91 -1.98
CA TRP A 67 9.34 -2.72 -0.80
C TRP A 67 7.97 -2.35 -0.19
N ALA A 68 7.64 -1.05 -0.09
CA ALA A 68 6.36 -0.61 0.43
C ALA A 68 5.17 -1.09 -0.44
N ILE A 69 5.34 -1.15 -1.77
CA ILE A 69 4.33 -1.74 -2.66
C ILE A 69 4.21 -3.25 -2.46
N GLU A 70 5.32 -3.97 -2.35
CA GLU A 70 5.31 -5.42 -2.09
C GLU A 70 4.61 -5.75 -0.76
N VAL A 71 4.83 -4.94 0.28
CA VAL A 71 4.11 -5.06 1.57
C VAL A 71 2.61 -4.80 1.40
N ALA A 72 2.24 -3.73 0.68
CA ALA A 72 0.85 -3.39 0.42
C ALA A 72 0.11 -4.50 -0.36
N GLN A 73 0.75 -5.07 -1.37
CA GLN A 73 0.25 -6.23 -2.12
C GLN A 73 0.08 -7.45 -1.21
N GLY A 74 1.05 -7.72 -0.34
CA GLY A 74 1.00 -8.81 0.62
C GLY A 74 -0.17 -8.70 1.59
N ILE A 75 -0.47 -7.49 2.07
CA ILE A 75 -1.61 -7.23 2.96
C ILE A 75 -2.94 -7.49 2.25
N VAL A 76 -3.11 -6.98 1.02
CA VAL A 76 -4.34 -7.22 0.23
C VAL A 76 -4.51 -8.70 -0.09
N SER A 77 -3.43 -9.37 -0.51
CA SER A 77 -3.43 -10.82 -0.78
C SER A 77 -3.80 -11.63 0.47
N ALA A 78 -3.25 -11.26 1.63
CA ALA A 78 -3.58 -11.89 2.90
C ALA A 78 -5.05 -11.69 3.28
N ALA A 79 -5.62 -10.50 3.01
CA ALA A 79 -7.04 -10.25 3.22
C ALA A 79 -7.94 -11.14 2.35
N HIS A 80 -7.59 -11.30 1.07
CA HIS A 80 -8.31 -12.23 0.18
C HIS A 80 -8.22 -13.68 0.65
N ASN A 81 -7.04 -14.13 1.07
CA ASN A 81 -6.87 -15.47 1.63
C ASN A 81 -7.71 -15.69 2.91
N GLN A 82 -7.98 -14.62 3.65
CA GLN A 82 -8.85 -14.63 4.83
C GLN A 82 -10.33 -14.38 4.50
N SER A 83 -10.71 -14.33 3.21
CA SER A 83 -12.06 -13.99 2.74
C SER A 83 -12.59 -12.67 3.29
N ARG A 84 -11.69 -11.71 3.53
CA ARG A 84 -12.04 -10.38 4.03
C ARG A 84 -12.37 -9.45 2.88
N PRO A 85 -13.47 -8.67 2.95
CA PRO A 85 -13.77 -7.69 1.91
C PRO A 85 -12.68 -6.63 1.82
N VAL A 86 -12.14 -6.41 0.63
CA VAL A 86 -11.20 -5.34 0.31
C VAL A 86 -11.93 -4.32 -0.53
N MET A 87 -12.00 -3.08 -0.03
CA MET A 87 -12.60 -1.95 -0.71
C MET A 87 -11.49 -0.95 -1.06
N ALA A 88 -11.55 -0.31 -2.21
CA ALA A 88 -10.73 0.86 -2.51
C ALA A 88 -11.60 2.08 -2.76
N THR A 89 -11.14 3.24 -2.29
CA THR A 89 -11.72 4.52 -2.70
C THR A 89 -10.81 5.15 -3.74
N GLN A 90 -11.43 5.55 -4.85
CA GLN A 90 -10.78 6.43 -5.81
C GLN A 90 -10.76 7.85 -5.27
N PRO A 91 -9.78 8.67 -5.68
CA PRO A 91 -9.80 10.10 -5.38
C PRO A 91 -11.14 10.70 -5.86
N PRO A 92 -11.75 11.61 -5.09
CA PRO A 92 -13.05 12.18 -5.42
C PRO A 92 -13.01 12.85 -6.79
N GLN A 93 -13.87 12.41 -7.70
CA GLN A 93 -14.12 13.12 -8.95
C GLN A 93 -15.06 14.29 -8.66
N ALA A 94 -14.84 15.43 -9.35
CA ALA A 94 -15.63 16.63 -9.14
C ALA A 94 -17.12 16.34 -9.36
N GLY A 95 -17.93 16.50 -8.31
CA GLY A 95 -19.38 16.30 -8.34
C GLY A 95 -19.90 14.93 -7.88
N THR A 96 -19.02 13.99 -7.51
CA THR A 96 -19.42 12.64 -7.05
C THR A 96 -18.80 12.30 -5.70
N ALA A 97 -19.62 11.82 -4.75
CA ALA A 97 -19.11 11.26 -3.51
C ALA A 97 -18.30 9.99 -3.83
N PRO A 98 -17.06 9.85 -3.32
CA PRO A 98 -16.24 8.68 -3.60
C PRO A 98 -16.92 7.45 -2.99
N SER A 99 -17.43 6.58 -3.85
CA SER A 99 -18.00 5.31 -3.43
C SER A 99 -16.90 4.26 -3.35
N PRO A 100 -16.76 3.53 -2.23
CA PRO A 100 -15.81 2.43 -2.14
C PRO A 100 -16.21 1.31 -3.11
N THR A 101 -15.27 0.88 -3.96
CA THR A 101 -15.46 -0.24 -4.88
C THR A 101 -14.74 -1.46 -4.33
N ALA A 102 -15.37 -2.63 -4.39
CA ALA A 102 -14.69 -3.89 -4.09
C ALA A 102 -13.54 -4.11 -5.07
N VAL A 103 -12.40 -4.56 -4.55
CA VAL A 103 -11.19 -4.83 -5.35
C VAL A 103 -10.72 -6.22 -5.05
N ASP A 104 -10.51 -7.01 -6.11
CA ASP A 104 -9.99 -8.39 -6.00
C ASP A 104 -8.46 -8.45 -6.10
N VAL A 105 -7.84 -7.37 -6.58
CA VAL A 105 -6.40 -7.26 -6.79
C VAL A 105 -5.93 -5.91 -6.27
N PHE A 106 -4.73 -5.88 -5.69
CA PHE A 106 -4.08 -4.65 -5.27
C PHE A 106 -3.93 -3.69 -6.46
N ASN A 107 -4.48 -2.48 -6.32
CA ASN A 107 -4.35 -1.40 -7.29
C ASN A 107 -3.47 -0.28 -6.70
N PRO A 108 -2.27 -0.01 -7.26
CA PRO A 108 -1.38 1.03 -6.74
C PRO A 108 -1.85 2.47 -7.01
N GLN A 109 -2.86 2.68 -7.87
CA GLN A 109 -3.33 4.02 -8.21
C GLN A 109 -4.28 4.62 -7.15
N VAL A 110 -4.92 3.75 -6.37
CA VAL A 110 -5.96 4.15 -5.41
C VAL A 110 -5.35 4.81 -4.19
N GLU A 111 -6.10 5.73 -3.59
CA GLU A 111 -5.61 6.50 -2.46
C GLU A 111 -5.86 5.80 -1.13
N ASN A 112 -7.00 5.15 -0.98
CA ASN A 112 -7.31 4.40 0.24
C ASN A 112 -7.77 3.00 -0.10
N ILE A 113 -7.22 2.03 0.60
CA ILE A 113 -7.66 0.64 0.62
C ILE A 113 -8.18 0.35 2.03
N LEU A 114 -9.40 -0.12 2.12
CA LEU A 114 -10.08 -0.47 3.36
C LEU A 114 -10.29 -1.98 3.36
N ILE A 115 -9.67 -2.67 4.31
CA ILE A 115 -9.86 -4.10 4.51
C ILE A 115 -10.81 -4.26 5.67
N LEU A 116 -12.01 -4.75 5.40
CA LEU A 116 -13.05 -4.90 6.41
C LEU A 116 -12.83 -6.18 7.21
N SER A 117 -13.25 -6.18 8.47
CA SER A 117 -13.38 -7.43 9.22
C SER A 117 -14.71 -8.06 8.93
N LEU A 118 -14.73 -9.39 8.87
CA LEU A 118 -15.97 -10.14 8.92
C LEU A 118 -16.50 -10.01 10.36
N THR A 119 -17.48 -9.14 10.58
CA THR A 119 -18.34 -9.24 11.76
C THR A 119 -19.15 -10.51 11.61
N ARG A 120 -18.67 -11.63 12.18
CA ARG A 120 -19.57 -12.73 12.53
C ARG A 120 -20.47 -12.18 13.63
N GLY A 121 -21.69 -11.80 13.27
CA GLY A 121 -22.73 -11.50 14.24
C GLY A 121 -22.88 -12.69 15.19
N GLY A 122 -22.72 -12.43 16.47
CA GLY A 122 -23.10 -13.31 17.58
C GLY A 122 -24.13 -12.59 18.42
#